data_AF-A0A371EQC4-F1
#
_entry.id   AF-A0A371EQC4-F1
#
_cell.length_a   1.000
_cell.length_b   1.000
_cell.length_c   1.000
_cell.angle_alpha   90.00
_cell.angle_beta   90.00
_cell.angle_gamma   90.00
#
_symmetry.space_group_name_H-M   'P 1'
#
loop_
_entity.id
_entity.type
_entity.pdbx_description
1 polymer ?
#
loop_
_entity_poly.entity_id
_entity_poly.type
_entity_poly.pdbx_seq_one_letter_code
_entity_poly.pdbx_strand_id
1 'polypeptide(L)'
;VSIPEKPIEDVVEDMPIALRKGKRPCVKYHISQFVCIDHLSIQHQSFIVTIDAIKTPTSVQEALKEEHWVQAMKEEMNALVKNSTWKIVDRLR
;
A
#
# COMPACT_ATOMS: atom_id res chain seq x y z
N VAL A 1 -45.87 -12.13 24.96
CA VAL A 1 -44.75 -11.25 24.55
C VAL A 1 -43.46 -12.01 24.73
N SER A 2 -42.86 -12.46 23.64
CA SER A 2 -41.48 -12.95 23.64
C SER A 2 -40.94 -12.76 22.22
N ILE A 3 -40.26 -11.64 21.99
CA ILE A 3 -39.41 -11.48 20.83
C ILE A 3 -38.20 -12.39 21.10
N PRO A 4 -37.85 -13.34 20.22
CA PRO A 4 -36.62 -14.09 20.40
C PRO A 4 -35.47 -13.13 20.11
N GLU A 5 -34.80 -12.66 21.16
CA GLU A 5 -33.50 -12.02 21.05
C GLU A 5 -32.54 -13.07 20.51
N LYS A 6 -32.26 -13.01 19.20
CA LYS A 6 -31.17 -13.78 18.59
C LYS A 6 -29.87 -13.34 19.27
N PRO A 7 -28.94 -14.26 19.59
CA PRO A 7 -27.67 -13.89 20.19
C PRO A 7 -26.95 -12.90 19.27
N ILE A 8 -26.51 -11.78 19.82
CA ILE A 8 -25.82 -10.68 19.12
C ILE A 8 -24.47 -11.16 18.54
N GLU A 9 -24.04 -12.38 18.87
CA GLU A 9 -22.75 -12.98 18.49
C GLU A 9 -22.68 -13.40 17.01
N ASP A 10 -23.78 -13.81 16.38
CA ASP A 10 -23.76 -14.33 14.99
C ASP A 10 -23.62 -13.23 13.91
N VAL A 11 -23.80 -11.95 14.24
CA VAL A 11 -23.75 -10.85 13.24
C VAL A 11 -22.34 -10.29 13.06
N VAL A 12 -21.46 -10.51 14.04
CA VAL A 12 -20.12 -9.91 14.07
C VAL A 12 -19.17 -10.65 13.11
N GLU A 13 -19.42 -11.94 12.88
CA GLU A 13 -18.61 -12.81 12.02
C GLU A 13 -18.86 -12.66 10.50
N ASP A 14 -19.77 -11.77 10.10
CA ASP A 14 -20.01 -11.43 8.69
C ASP A 14 -19.55 -10.01 8.32
N MET A 15 -19.17 -9.17 9.28
CA MET A 15 -18.71 -7.81 8.97
C MET A 15 -17.33 -7.78 8.28
N PRO A 16 -17.03 -6.80 7.41
CA PRO A 16 -15.67 -6.60 6.91
C PRO A 16 -14.62 -6.57 8.03
N ILE A 17 -13.44 -7.15 7.79
CA ILE A 17 -12.34 -7.26 8.79
C ILE A 17 -12.00 -5.89 9.39
N ALA A 18 -12.05 -4.83 8.59
CA ALA A 18 -11.81 -3.46 9.02
C ALA A 18 -12.78 -2.98 10.12
N LEU A 19 -14.05 -3.42 10.06
CA LEU A 19 -15.06 -3.12 11.07
C LEU A 19 -14.90 -4.03 12.30
N ARG A 20 -14.56 -5.33 12.10
CA ARG A 20 -14.34 -6.27 13.21
C ARG A 20 -13.13 -5.93 14.08
N LYS A 21 -12.02 -5.50 13.48
CA LYS A 21 -10.73 -5.36 14.19
C LYS A 21 -10.49 -3.98 14.81
N GLY A 22 -11.29 -2.98 14.44
CA GLY A 22 -11.15 -1.59 14.87
C GLY A 22 -9.82 -0.94 14.44
N LYS A 23 -9.73 0.38 14.54
CA LYS A 23 -8.45 1.07 14.36
C LYS A 23 -7.55 0.77 15.56
N ARG A 24 -6.40 0.14 15.32
CA ARG A 24 -5.37 -0.08 16.34
C ARG A 24 -4.32 1.02 16.22
N PRO A 25 -3.85 1.62 17.33
CA PRO A 25 -2.69 2.49 17.28
C PRO A 25 -1.47 1.61 16.93
N CYS A 26 -1.06 1.65 15.67
CA CYS A 26 -0.07 0.72 15.12
C CYS A 26 1.38 1.04 15.47
N VAL A 27 1.69 2.10 16.23
CA VAL A 27 3.10 2.45 16.49
C VAL A 27 3.26 3.10 17.86
N LYS A 28 3.92 2.41 18.80
CA LYS A 28 4.30 2.96 20.11
C LYS A 28 5.44 3.98 19.99
N TYR A 29 6.26 3.85 18.94
CA TYR A 29 7.44 4.67 18.69
C TYR A 29 7.44 5.05 17.21
N HIS A 30 7.18 6.31 16.90
CA HIS A 30 7.15 6.74 15.51
C HIS A 30 8.58 6.82 14.97
N ILE A 31 8.87 6.19 13.83
CA ILE A 31 10.23 6.11 13.29
C ILE A 31 10.82 7.51 13.06
N SER A 32 9.98 8.50 12.67
CA SER A 32 10.45 9.88 12.48
C SER A 32 10.96 10.55 13.75
N GLN A 33 10.66 10.02 14.93
CA GLN A 33 11.19 10.54 16.20
C GLN A 33 12.63 10.09 16.46
N PHE A 34 13.12 9.09 15.73
CA PHE A 34 14.42 8.46 15.95
C PHE A 34 15.32 8.48 14.71
N VAL A 35 14.80 8.84 13.54
CA VAL A 35 15.58 9.01 12.31
C VAL A 35 15.89 10.51 12.12
N CYS A 36 17.17 10.85 12.08
CA CYS A 36 17.67 12.21 11.85
C CYS A 36 18.65 12.20 10.66
N ILE A 37 18.48 13.15 9.74
CA ILE A 37 19.30 13.30 8.53
C ILE A 37 20.44 14.33 8.76
N ASP A 38 20.32 15.16 9.80
CA ASP A 38 21.21 16.31 10.06
C ASP A 38 22.66 15.92 10.34
N HIS A 39 22.88 14.73 10.89
CA HIS A 39 24.22 14.21 11.22
C HIS A 39 24.87 13.39 10.11
N LEU A 40 24.21 13.25 8.95
CA LEU A 40 24.82 12.60 7.79
C LEU A 40 25.85 13.51 7.12
N SER A 41 26.80 12.94 6.39
CA SER A 41 27.72 13.77 5.60
C SER A 41 26.95 14.51 4.49
N ILE A 42 27.48 15.66 4.06
CA ILE A 42 26.86 16.51 3.03
C ILE A 42 26.53 15.69 1.77
N GLN A 43 27.41 14.78 1.35
CA GLN A 43 27.18 13.92 0.19
C GLN A 43 25.94 13.03 0.35
N HIS A 44 25.74 12.43 1.52
CA HIS A 44 24.57 11.60 1.79
C HIS A 44 23.29 12.43 1.88
N GLN A 45 23.36 13.62 2.50
CA GLN A 45 22.21 14.54 2.53
C GLN A 45 21.79 14.95 1.13
N SER A 46 22.74 15.34 0.27
CA SER A 46 22.47 15.67 -1.13
C SER A 46 21.84 14.51 -1.89
N PHE A 47 22.32 13.28 -1.67
CA PHE A 47 21.74 12.09 -2.27
C PHE A 47 20.29 11.86 -1.84
N ILE A 48 19.98 11.97 -0.54
CA ILE A 48 18.62 11.83 -0.01
C ILE A 48 17.68 12.87 -0.62
N VAL A 49 18.08 14.15 -0.64
CA VAL A 49 17.29 15.22 -1.27
C VAL A 49 17.04 14.94 -2.74
N THR A 50 18.02 14.38 -3.46
CA THR A 50 17.86 14.01 -4.86
C THR A 50 16.82 12.91 -5.05
N ILE A 51 16.78 11.91 -4.14
CA ILE A 51 15.77 10.86 -4.16
C ILE A 51 14.39 11.42 -3.81
N ASP A 52 14.30 12.25 -2.76
CA ASP A 52 13.03 12.82 -2.29
C ASP A 52 12.37 13.73 -3.35
N ALA A 53 13.19 14.38 -4.19
CA ALA A 53 12.72 15.16 -5.33
C ALA A 53 12.05 14.31 -6.43
N ILE A 54 12.32 12.99 -6.48
CA ILE A 54 11.69 12.10 -7.46
C ILE A 54 10.24 11.85 -7.05
N LYS A 55 9.31 12.49 -7.76
CA LYS A 55 7.88 12.35 -7.48
C LYS A 55 7.39 10.97 -7.88
N THR A 56 6.81 10.23 -6.93
CA THR A 56 6.11 8.98 -7.22
C THR A 56 4.75 9.30 -7.86
N PRO A 57 4.38 8.66 -9.00
CA PRO A 57 3.09 8.89 -9.65
C PRO A 57 1.96 8.40 -8.75
N THR A 58 0.89 9.17 -8.68
CA THR A 58 -0.27 8.88 -7.82
C THR A 58 -1.41 8.19 -8.57
N SER A 59 -1.33 8.17 -9.90
CA SER A 59 -2.29 7.51 -10.77
C SER A 59 -1.59 6.76 -11.90
N VAL A 60 -2.30 5.78 -12.47
CA VAL A 60 -1.80 5.02 -13.64
C VAL A 60 -1.53 5.96 -14.82
N GLN A 61 -2.39 6.96 -15.02
CA GLN A 61 -2.25 7.93 -16.11
C GLN A 61 -1.03 8.83 -15.94
N GLU A 62 -0.60 9.13 -14.72
CA GLU A 62 0.67 9.83 -14.46
C GLU A 62 1.85 8.91 -14.75
N ALA A 63 1.83 7.68 -14.21
CA ALA A 63 2.91 6.71 -14.41
C ALA A 63 3.15 6.39 -15.90
N LEU A 64 2.07 6.29 -16.70
CA LEU A 64 2.17 5.98 -18.13
C LEU A 64 2.83 7.08 -18.97
N LYS A 65 3.02 8.30 -18.45
CA LYS A 65 3.70 9.39 -19.16
C LYS A 65 5.21 9.28 -19.09
N GLU A 66 5.72 8.49 -18.15
CA GLU A 66 7.14 8.39 -17.84
C GLU A 66 7.66 7.01 -18.23
N GLU A 67 8.67 6.98 -19.10
CA GLU A 67 9.16 5.74 -19.71
C GLU A 67 9.69 4.73 -18.69
N HIS A 68 10.36 5.20 -17.63
CA HIS A 68 10.91 4.33 -16.60
C HIS A 68 9.82 3.60 -15.80
N TRP A 69 8.69 4.27 -15.51
CA TRP A 69 7.54 3.63 -14.86
C TRP A 69 6.86 2.63 -15.79
N VAL A 70 6.70 2.98 -17.07
CA VAL A 70 6.16 2.06 -18.09
C VAL A 70 7.02 0.80 -18.20
N GLN A 71 8.34 0.96 -18.20
CA GLN A 71 9.27 -0.15 -18.28
C GLN A 71 9.18 -1.05 -17.04
N ALA A 72 9.18 -0.46 -15.84
CA ALA A 72 9.01 -1.20 -14.59
C ALA A 72 7.70 -2.00 -14.55
N MET A 73 6.58 -1.41 -15.00
CA MET A 73 5.30 -2.11 -15.08
C MET A 73 5.33 -3.30 -16.05
N LYS A 74 6.03 -3.18 -17.19
CA LYS A 74 6.19 -4.28 -18.15
C LYS A 74 7.02 -5.42 -17.56
N GLU A 75 8.10 -5.08 -16.86
CA GLU A 75 8.96 -6.07 -16.19
C GLU A 75 8.19 -6.83 -15.12
N GLU A 76 7.42 -6.14 -14.29
CA GLU A 76 6.56 -6.78 -13.30
C GLU A 76 5.53 -7.68 -13.99
N MET A 77 4.82 -7.20 -15.02
CA MET A 77 3.84 -8.00 -15.74
C MET A 77 4.46 -9.28 -16.32
N ASN A 78 5.67 -9.20 -16.88
CA ASN A 78 6.41 -10.35 -17.37
C ASN A 78 6.79 -11.32 -16.24
N ALA A 79 7.21 -10.81 -15.08
CA ALA A 79 7.54 -11.62 -13.92
C ALA A 79 6.30 -12.37 -13.39
N LEU A 80 5.14 -11.70 -13.33
CA LEU A 80 3.89 -12.31 -12.91
C LEU A 80 3.45 -13.45 -13.85
N VAL A 81 3.57 -13.24 -15.16
CA VAL A 81 3.29 -14.28 -16.17
C VAL A 81 4.25 -15.45 -16.02
N LYS A 82 5.55 -15.18 -15.89
CA LYS A 82 6.59 -16.22 -15.74
C LYS A 82 6.36 -17.07 -14.51
N ASN A 83 5.96 -16.46 -13.39
CA ASN A 83 5.74 -17.16 -12.13
C ASN A 83 4.39 -17.89 -12.07
N SER A 84 3.52 -17.73 -13.07
CA SER A 84 2.16 -18.31 -13.10
C SER A 84 1.33 -17.99 -11.83
N THR A 85 1.66 -16.90 -11.14
CA THR A 85 1.01 -16.48 -9.90
C THR A 85 -0.23 -15.62 -10.14
N TRP A 86 -0.45 -15.17 -11.37
CA TRP A 86 -1.55 -14.29 -11.74
C TRP A 86 -2.26 -14.78 -13.01
N LYS A 87 -3.59 -14.61 -13.03
CA LYS A 87 -4.44 -14.87 -14.20
C LYS A 87 -5.11 -13.57 -14.63
N ILE A 88 -5.00 -13.25 -15.91
CA ILE A 88 -5.72 -12.11 -16.49
C ILE A 88 -7.21 -12.48 -16.56
N VAL A 89 -8.04 -11.59 -16.04
CA VAL A 89 -9.50 -11.72 -16.06
C VAL A 89 -10.09 -10.54 -16.82
N ASP A 90 -11.18 -10.79 -17.54
CA ASP A 90 -11.88 -9.71 -18.22
C ASP A 90 -12.46 -8.73 -17.20
N ARG A 91 -12.42 -7.44 -17.56
CA ARG A 91 -13.07 -6.41 -16.77
C ARG A 91 -14.59 -6.59 -16.92
N LEU A 92 -15.24 -7.03 -15.84
CA LEU A 92 -16.70 -7.02 -15.75
C LEU A 92 -17.18 -5.56 -15.87
N ARG A 93 -18.07 -5.32 -16.83
CA ARG A 93 -18.70 -4.01 -17.08
C ARG A 93 -19.80 -3.72 -16.07
#